data_AF-A0A916THX0-F1
#
_entry.id   AF-A0A916THX0-F1
#
_cell.length_a   1.000
_cell.length_b   1.000
_cell.length_c   1.000
_cell.angle_alpha   90.00
_cell.angle_beta   90.00
_cell.angle_gamma   90.00
#
_symmetry.space_group_name_H-M   'P 1'
#
loop_
_entity.id
_entity.type
_entity.pdbx_description
1 polymer ?
#
loop_
_entity_poly.entity_id
_entity_poly.type
_entity_poly.pdbx_seq_one_letter_code
_entity_poly.pdbx_strand_id
1 'polypeptide(L)'
;MSPVAARVVVGLLAATAVAVVIGVVMLWPSYRTHAIPIQFQSSGGGATTTVTGTVVAQSYSACMNPQSGVVFSGDASVLADPQGPCLQNTVALTSGRDKGANTLIEVPTNRASSQASTASQQLTPEQKARPQAGQPTLSVGDHIRLTEFSDPSGARRYAFYDFSRGTSMIVWAVLFVAAVVLVAGWRGLRSVVGLVLAFVILLGFTLPSILDGHSPVAVAIVSAAAILFVVIYLAHGVSLRTSAALVGTLSSLALAVVLSWAAVRTMKITGLAAEQTTSLQVYSATISADGILLAGFIIGALGVLNDVTITQASAVFELVGAGESSARATFAAAMRVGRDHIASTVYTLVFAYAGSALPTLLLFSVAGQSFTDLMTTDVIAVELARSFVGGIAIAMSVPLTTVVAVGLAWSGRSKPTPGVRDVDRPAPVRSAAPAPAPTPAPAPAPVRRPRHAMPD
;
A
#
# COMPACT_ATOMS: atom_id res chain seq x y z
N MET A 1 -21.13 -32.27 -15.25
CA MET A 1 -20.70 -31.87 -13.89
C MET A 1 -20.63 -33.13 -13.04
N SER A 2 -19.62 -33.33 -12.20
CA SER A 2 -19.97 -33.80 -10.85
C SER A 2 -20.64 -32.58 -10.20
N PRO A 3 -21.96 -32.52 -10.05
CA PRO A 3 -22.67 -31.31 -9.63
C PRO A 3 -22.23 -30.83 -8.24
N VAL A 4 -21.51 -31.66 -7.50
CA VAL A 4 -21.23 -31.50 -6.09
C VAL A 4 -20.16 -30.45 -5.82
N ALA A 5 -18.99 -30.50 -6.48
CA ALA A 5 -17.87 -29.59 -6.16
C ALA A 5 -18.21 -28.11 -6.43
N ALA A 6 -18.82 -27.82 -7.58
CA ALA A 6 -19.27 -26.47 -7.91
C ALA A 6 -20.38 -25.99 -6.95
N ARG A 7 -21.34 -26.86 -6.58
CA ARG A 7 -22.39 -26.51 -5.60
C ARG A 7 -21.83 -26.27 -4.21
N VAL A 8 -20.83 -27.03 -3.78
CA VAL A 8 -20.15 -26.83 -2.49
C VAL A 8 -19.44 -25.48 -2.47
N VAL A 9 -18.69 -25.12 -3.52
CA VAL A 9 -18.00 -23.82 -3.58
C VAL A 9 -18.99 -22.66 -3.64
N VAL A 10 -20.04 -22.76 -4.46
CA VAL A 10 -21.07 -21.71 -4.54
C VAL A 10 -21.81 -21.60 -3.20
N GLY A 11 -22.15 -22.72 -2.56
CA GLY A 11 -22.80 -22.73 -1.25
C GLY A 11 -21.91 -22.12 -0.16
N LEU A 12 -20.61 -22.46 -0.16
CA LEU A 12 -19.64 -21.87 0.76
C LEU A 12 -19.53 -20.35 0.55
N LEU A 13 -19.34 -19.90 -0.69
CA LEU A 13 -19.24 -18.48 -1.00
C LEU A 13 -20.52 -17.71 -0.69
N ALA A 14 -21.70 -18.32 -0.93
CA ALA A 14 -22.98 -17.72 -0.56
C ALA A 14 -23.11 -17.59 0.96
N ALA A 15 -22.76 -18.64 1.71
CA ALA A 15 -22.76 -18.59 3.17
C ALA A 15 -21.78 -17.55 3.72
N THR A 16 -20.57 -17.45 3.14
CA THR A 16 -19.60 -16.41 3.51
C THR A 16 -20.11 -15.02 3.15
N ALA A 17 -20.72 -14.82 1.98
CA ALA A 17 -21.29 -13.54 1.59
C ALA A 17 -22.40 -13.10 2.57
N VAL A 18 -23.28 -14.03 2.97
CA VAL A 18 -24.30 -13.77 4.00
C VAL A 18 -23.66 -13.39 5.33
N ALA A 19 -22.64 -14.14 5.78
CA ALA A 19 -21.91 -13.82 7.01
C ALA A 19 -21.23 -12.44 6.95
N VAL A 20 -20.67 -12.06 5.80
CA VAL A 20 -20.08 -10.73 5.57
C VAL A 20 -21.16 -9.65 5.64
N VAL A 21 -22.32 -9.84 5.00
CA VAL A 21 -23.43 -8.88 5.07
C VAL A 21 -23.92 -8.72 6.50
N ILE A 22 -24.10 -9.81 7.24
CA ILE A 22 -24.46 -9.78 8.67
C ILE A 22 -23.38 -9.00 9.45
N GLY A 23 -22.10 -9.29 9.22
CA GLY A 23 -21.00 -8.59 9.86
C GLY A 23 -21.00 -7.09 9.57
N VAL A 24 -21.24 -6.68 8.31
CA VAL A 24 -21.35 -5.27 7.91
C VAL A 24 -22.52 -4.59 8.62
N VAL A 25 -23.68 -5.26 8.72
CA VAL A 25 -24.85 -4.72 9.42
C VAL A 25 -24.61 -4.61 10.92
N MET A 26 -24.02 -5.64 11.54
CA MET A 26 -23.76 -5.66 12.99
C MET A 26 -22.68 -4.67 13.41
N LEU A 27 -21.70 -4.41 12.54
CA LEU A 27 -20.59 -3.50 12.79
C LEU A 27 -20.78 -2.15 12.08
N TRP A 28 -22.00 -1.85 11.62
CA TRP A 28 -22.25 -0.62 10.88
C TRP A 28 -22.00 0.61 11.76
N PRO A 29 -21.20 1.58 11.30
CA PRO A 29 -20.90 2.77 12.08
C PRO A 29 -22.14 3.66 12.24
N SER A 30 -22.28 4.23 13.43
CA SER A 30 -23.26 5.24 13.79
C SER A 30 -22.85 6.67 13.40
N TYR A 31 -21.62 6.87 12.93
CA TYR A 31 -21.05 8.15 12.49
C TYR A 31 -21.12 9.25 13.56
N ARG A 32 -20.93 8.88 14.83
CA ARG A 32 -20.90 9.86 15.93
C ARG A 32 -19.66 10.74 15.82
N THR A 33 -19.84 12.03 16.06
CA THR A 33 -18.73 12.98 16.16
C THR A 33 -17.98 12.74 17.48
N HIS A 34 -16.73 12.32 17.38
CA HIS A 34 -15.87 12.16 18.55
C HIS A 34 -15.23 13.52 18.90
N ALA A 35 -15.46 13.99 20.13
CA ALA A 35 -14.86 15.23 20.59
C ALA A 35 -13.35 15.03 20.76
N ILE A 36 -12.56 15.91 20.14
CA ILE A 36 -11.10 15.88 20.27
C ILE A 36 -10.75 16.29 21.72
N PRO A 37 -9.99 15.53 22.51
CA PRO A 37 -9.63 15.94 23.87
C PRO A 37 -8.82 17.24 23.91
N ILE A 38 -8.99 18.06 24.95
CA ILE A 38 -8.43 19.43 25.03
C ILE A 38 -6.90 19.47 24.87
N GLN A 39 -6.19 18.43 25.31
CA GLN A 39 -4.75 18.26 25.12
C GLN A 39 -4.31 18.12 23.64
N PHE A 40 -5.22 17.68 22.77
CA PHE A 40 -5.06 17.68 21.32
C PHE A 40 -5.75 18.88 20.66
N GLN A 41 -6.39 19.74 21.49
CA GLN A 41 -7.05 20.96 21.06
C GLN A 41 -6.11 22.18 20.96
N SER A 42 -4.77 22.01 21.12
CA SER A 42 -3.78 23.03 20.71
C SER A 42 -2.36 22.47 20.53
N SER A 43 -1.46 23.02 19.71
CA SER A 43 -1.51 24.08 18.68
C SER A 43 -2.02 23.51 17.34
N GLY A 44 -3.31 23.49 17.04
CA GLY A 44 -4.38 24.39 17.48
C GLY A 44 -5.74 23.70 17.46
N GLY A 45 -5.90 22.48 17.97
CA GLY A 45 -7.10 21.69 17.76
C GLY A 45 -8.47 22.33 18.11
N GLY A 46 -9.07 22.93 17.09
CA GLY A 46 -10.38 22.45 16.65
C GLY A 46 -10.19 21.21 15.76
N ALA A 47 -11.21 20.84 14.98
CA ALA A 47 -10.87 20.35 13.64
C ALA A 47 -9.97 21.43 13.05
N THR A 48 -8.67 21.18 12.82
CA THR A 48 -7.73 22.22 12.38
C THR A 48 -8.30 22.81 11.10
N THR A 49 -8.91 24.00 11.23
CA THR A 49 -9.40 24.71 10.07
C THR A 49 -8.15 25.18 9.37
N THR A 50 -7.78 24.41 8.36
CA THR A 50 -6.66 24.73 7.51
C THR A 50 -7.14 25.72 6.47
N VAL A 51 -6.37 26.79 6.28
CA VAL A 51 -6.55 27.73 5.19
C VAL A 51 -5.44 27.56 4.19
N THR A 52 -5.68 27.91 2.94
CA THR A 52 -4.65 27.92 1.90
C THR A 52 -4.05 29.31 1.78
N GLY A 53 -2.77 29.36 1.42
CA GLY A 53 -2.05 30.59 1.14
C GLY A 53 -0.96 30.38 0.09
N THR A 54 -0.43 31.47 -0.43
CA THR A 54 0.71 31.47 -1.36
C THR A 54 1.83 32.31 -0.81
N VAL A 55 3.05 31.79 -0.80
CA VAL A 55 4.24 32.58 -0.44
C VAL A 55 4.49 33.60 -1.55
N VAL A 56 4.39 34.89 -1.24
CA VAL A 56 4.50 36.00 -2.22
C VAL A 56 5.82 36.75 -2.13
N ALA A 57 6.46 36.71 -0.96
CA ALA A 57 7.78 37.31 -0.76
C ALA A 57 8.56 36.53 0.29
N GLN A 58 9.88 36.51 0.16
CA GLN A 58 10.78 35.87 1.11
C GLN A 58 12.04 36.71 1.28
N SER A 59 12.48 36.89 2.52
CA SER A 59 13.70 37.62 2.85
C SER A 59 14.36 37.04 4.09
N TYR A 60 15.69 37.03 4.12
CA TYR A 60 16.43 36.78 5.37
C TYR A 60 16.29 38.01 6.29
N SER A 61 16.17 37.78 7.59
CA SER A 61 16.00 38.80 8.62
C SER A 61 16.37 38.23 10.00
N ALA A 62 16.39 39.09 11.02
CA ALA A 62 16.31 38.66 12.41
C ALA A 62 15.03 37.83 12.65
N CYS A 63 15.14 36.89 13.59
CA CYS A 63 14.03 36.07 14.09
C CYS A 63 13.16 36.87 15.08
N MET A 64 12.04 36.29 15.49
CA MET A 64 11.05 36.88 16.41
C MET A 64 10.37 38.13 15.85
N ASN A 65 10.01 38.12 14.56
CA ASN A 65 9.22 39.21 14.00
C ASN A 65 7.83 39.28 14.66
N PRO A 66 7.40 40.43 15.23
CA PRO A 66 6.10 40.57 15.88
C PRO A 66 4.89 40.30 14.97
N GLN A 67 5.03 40.44 13.65
CA GLN A 67 3.98 40.11 12.68
C GLN A 67 3.91 38.61 12.34
N SER A 68 4.82 37.79 12.88
CA SER A 68 4.82 36.35 12.65
C SER A 68 3.51 35.72 13.11
N GLY A 69 2.83 35.06 12.17
CA GLY A 69 1.51 34.45 12.32
C GLY A 69 0.35 35.43 12.47
N VAL A 70 0.57 36.74 12.44
CA VAL A 70 -0.49 37.75 12.55
C VAL A 70 -0.99 38.12 11.15
N VAL A 71 -2.26 38.52 11.05
CA VAL A 71 -2.87 39.01 9.81
C VAL A 71 -2.60 40.50 9.65
N PHE A 72 -2.19 40.92 8.46
CA PHE A 72 -2.00 42.33 8.11
C PHE A 72 -2.39 42.59 6.66
N SER A 73 -2.60 43.88 6.34
CA SER A 73 -2.88 44.36 4.99
C SER A 73 -1.67 45.15 4.47
N GLY A 74 -1.36 45.02 3.18
CA GLY A 74 -0.20 45.66 2.56
C GLY A 74 1.10 44.89 2.76
N ASP A 75 2.22 45.62 2.73
CA ASP A 75 3.56 45.04 2.79
C ASP A 75 3.93 44.59 4.21
N ALA A 76 4.70 43.50 4.29
CA ALA A 76 5.22 43.01 5.56
C ALA A 76 6.32 43.96 6.08
N SER A 77 6.31 44.23 7.39
CA SER A 77 7.39 44.94 8.09
C SER A 77 8.55 43.97 8.33
N VAL A 78 9.37 43.78 7.29
CA VAL A 78 10.56 42.94 7.34
C VAL A 78 11.79 43.80 7.09
N LEU A 79 12.68 43.87 8.08
CA LEU A 79 14.00 44.48 7.90
C LEU A 79 14.94 43.42 7.32
N ALA A 80 15.09 43.44 6.00
CA ALA A 80 15.92 42.47 5.30
C ALA A 80 17.39 42.54 5.76
N ASP A 81 17.93 41.39 6.14
CA ASP A 81 19.34 41.17 6.47
C ASP A 81 19.79 39.89 5.73
N PRO A 82 20.65 39.99 4.69
CA PRO A 82 21.14 38.82 3.96
C PRO A 82 21.86 37.77 4.81
N GLN A 83 22.43 38.18 5.95
CA GLN A 83 23.06 37.27 6.92
C GLN A 83 22.13 36.89 8.07
N GLY A 84 20.86 37.32 7.99
CA GLY A 84 19.84 37.07 8.98
C GLY A 84 19.64 35.57 9.26
N PRO A 85 19.38 35.21 10.54
CA PRO A 85 19.21 33.83 10.95
C PRO A 85 17.85 33.19 10.61
N CYS A 86 16.86 33.98 10.19
CA CYS A 86 15.52 33.50 9.85
C CYS A 86 15.09 33.92 8.45
N LEU A 87 14.34 33.04 7.78
CA LEU A 87 13.60 33.34 6.56
C LEU A 87 12.21 33.84 6.93
N GLN A 88 11.90 35.07 6.56
CA GLN A 88 10.59 35.68 6.72
C GLN A 88 9.80 35.50 5.42
N ASN A 89 8.72 34.72 5.48
CA ASN A 89 7.90 34.38 4.32
C ASN A 89 6.57 35.14 4.42
N THR A 90 6.36 36.12 3.54
CA THR A 90 5.06 36.76 3.44
C THR A 90 4.13 35.84 2.65
N VAL A 91 3.00 35.50 3.25
CA VAL A 91 2.02 34.57 2.70
C VAL A 91 0.71 35.30 2.49
N ALA A 92 0.27 35.38 1.23
CA ALA A 92 -1.06 35.86 0.88
C ALA A 92 -2.08 34.75 1.13
N LEU A 93 -3.08 35.00 1.96
CA LEU A 93 -4.14 34.04 2.29
C LEU A 93 -5.13 33.94 1.13
N THR A 94 -5.34 32.73 0.61
CA THR A 94 -6.18 32.47 -0.57
C THR A 94 -7.55 31.87 -0.22
N SER A 95 -7.72 31.40 1.02
CA SER A 95 -8.99 30.90 1.55
C SER A 95 -9.17 31.29 3.02
N GLY A 96 -10.33 30.96 3.59
CA GLY A 96 -10.65 31.26 4.99
C GLY A 96 -11.20 32.66 5.19
N ARG A 97 -11.34 33.06 6.45
CA ARG A 97 -11.96 34.34 6.83
C ARG A 97 -11.12 35.55 6.46
N ASP A 98 -9.80 35.40 6.44
CA ASP A 98 -8.83 36.47 6.13
C ASP A 98 -8.33 36.40 4.69
N LYS A 99 -9.12 35.83 3.77
CA LYS A 99 -8.77 35.76 2.35
C LYS A 99 -8.48 37.15 1.78
N GLY A 100 -7.35 37.28 1.09
CA GLY A 100 -6.87 38.53 0.51
C GLY A 100 -5.97 39.35 1.44
N ALA A 101 -5.88 38.99 2.72
CA ALA A 101 -4.89 39.54 3.63
C ALA A 101 -3.58 38.74 3.57
N ASN A 102 -2.54 39.28 4.20
CA ASN A 102 -1.23 38.67 4.32
C ASN A 102 -0.98 38.20 5.75
N THR A 103 -0.13 37.19 5.89
CA THR A 103 0.48 36.80 7.17
C THR A 103 1.96 36.51 6.97
N LEU A 104 2.73 36.51 8.05
CA LEU A 104 4.18 36.28 8.00
C LEU A 104 4.49 34.93 8.63
N ILE A 105 5.23 34.08 7.93
CA ILE A 105 5.69 32.79 8.44
C ILE A 105 7.20 32.83 8.56
N GLU A 106 7.67 32.77 9.80
CA GLU A 106 9.08 32.74 10.12
C GLU A 106 9.61 31.30 10.13
N VAL A 107 10.72 31.07 9.41
CA VAL A 107 11.40 29.78 9.35
C VAL A 107 12.86 29.96 9.79
N PRO A 108 13.28 29.39 10.94
CA PRO A 108 14.65 29.51 11.39
C PRO A 108 15.61 28.66 10.55
N THR A 109 16.79 29.21 10.29
CA THR A 109 17.87 28.55 9.54
C THR A 109 18.96 28.02 10.46
N ASN A 110 19.88 27.22 9.94
CA ASN A 110 21.01 26.71 10.73
C ASN A 110 21.92 27.83 11.28
N ARG A 111 21.84 29.05 10.74
CA ARG A 111 22.47 30.25 11.34
C ARG A 111 21.90 30.55 12.73
N ALA A 112 20.60 30.37 12.96
CA ALA A 112 19.97 30.61 14.26
C ALA A 112 20.53 29.69 15.36
N SER A 113 20.93 28.46 15.01
CA SER A 113 21.54 27.50 15.93
C SER A 113 23.06 27.61 16.05
N SER A 114 23.73 28.36 15.16
CA SER A 114 25.20 28.39 15.08
C SER A 114 25.91 28.94 16.33
N GLN A 115 25.15 29.56 17.23
CA GLN A 115 25.63 30.01 18.55
C GLN A 115 25.52 28.94 19.65
N ALA A 116 24.82 27.82 19.41
CA ALA A 116 24.41 26.87 20.45
C ALA A 116 25.05 25.46 20.35
N SER A 117 25.61 25.03 19.21
CA SER A 117 26.24 23.70 19.10
C SER A 117 27.52 23.66 18.27
N THR A 118 28.51 22.88 18.72
CA THR A 118 29.80 22.67 18.03
C THR A 118 29.62 22.05 16.63
N ALA A 119 28.59 21.22 16.45
CA ALA A 119 28.24 20.61 15.17
C ALA A 119 27.73 21.63 14.14
N SER A 120 27.01 22.67 14.57
CA SER A 120 26.51 23.73 13.68
C SER A 120 27.59 24.75 13.28
N GLN A 121 28.71 24.80 14.00
CA GLN A 121 29.87 25.63 13.64
C GLN A 121 30.64 25.10 12.42
N GLN A 122 30.65 23.78 12.21
CA GLN A 122 31.31 23.11 11.09
C GLN A 122 30.56 23.18 9.75
N LEU A 123 29.36 23.78 9.72
CA LEU A 123 28.55 23.89 8.52
C LEU A 123 29.13 24.92 7.52
N THR A 124 29.05 24.63 6.23
CA THR A 124 29.38 25.57 5.15
C THR A 124 28.41 26.77 5.15
N PRO A 125 28.77 27.91 4.53
CA PRO A 125 27.87 29.06 4.42
C PRO A 125 26.50 28.72 3.80
N GLU A 126 26.48 27.84 2.79
CA GLU A 126 25.24 27.35 2.17
C GLU A 126 24.41 26.49 3.13
N GLN A 127 25.05 25.59 3.88
CA GLN A 127 24.37 24.76 4.88
C GLN A 127 23.80 25.61 6.03
N LYS A 128 24.53 26.67 6.44
CA LYS A 128 24.05 27.62 7.44
C LYS A 128 22.79 28.35 6.97
N ALA A 129 22.70 28.69 5.68
CA ALA A 129 21.55 29.38 5.09
C ALA A 129 20.28 28.51 5.02
N ARG A 130 20.40 27.17 5.04
CA ARG A 130 19.24 26.28 4.94
C ARG A 130 18.39 26.28 6.21
N PRO A 131 17.07 26.05 6.10
CA PRO A 131 16.19 25.80 7.24
C PRO A 131 16.77 24.73 8.18
N GLN A 132 16.47 24.85 9.48
CA GLN A 132 16.86 23.85 10.47
C GLN A 132 16.19 22.48 10.20
N ALA A 133 16.74 21.42 10.79
CA ALA A 133 16.12 20.11 10.76
C ALA A 133 14.68 20.19 11.32
N GLY A 134 13.73 19.58 10.60
CA GLY A 134 12.29 19.63 10.93
C GLY A 134 11.55 20.89 10.47
N GLN A 135 12.24 21.89 9.91
CA GLN A 135 11.61 23.09 9.35
C GLN A 135 11.34 22.95 7.84
N PRO A 136 10.27 23.58 7.31
CA PRO A 136 9.98 23.53 5.89
C PRO A 136 10.94 24.41 5.08
N THR A 137 11.25 23.98 3.86
CA THR A 137 11.94 24.83 2.87
C THR A 137 10.89 25.49 1.99
N LEU A 138 10.53 26.73 2.34
CA LEU A 138 9.57 27.53 1.58
C LEU A 138 10.28 28.33 0.48
N SER A 139 9.60 28.57 -0.63
CA SER A 139 10.02 29.41 -1.74
C SER A 139 8.88 30.31 -2.21
N VAL A 140 9.20 31.45 -2.80
CA VAL A 140 8.21 32.32 -3.43
C VAL A 140 7.48 31.56 -4.54
N GLY A 141 6.15 31.63 -4.54
CA GLY A 141 5.27 30.88 -5.43
C GLY A 141 4.70 29.60 -4.82
N ASP A 142 5.22 29.13 -3.68
CA ASP A 142 4.71 27.92 -3.04
C ASP A 142 3.28 28.10 -2.55
N HIS A 143 2.43 27.14 -2.91
CA HIS A 143 1.09 27.01 -2.34
C HIS A 143 1.15 26.18 -1.07
N ILE A 144 0.75 26.76 0.05
CA ILE A 144 0.83 26.14 1.37
C ILE A 144 -0.53 26.09 2.05
N ARG A 145 -0.61 25.28 3.09
CA ARG A 145 -1.70 25.20 4.06
C ARG A 145 -1.20 25.73 5.39
N LEU A 146 -2.03 26.51 6.04
CA LEU A 146 -1.78 27.09 7.34
C LEU A 146 -2.85 26.64 8.32
N THR A 147 -2.45 26.38 9.56
CA THR A 147 -3.40 26.15 10.65
C THR A 147 -3.82 27.48 11.22
N GLU A 148 -5.13 27.72 11.32
CA GLU A 148 -5.72 28.83 12.07
C GLU A 148 -5.87 28.43 13.54
N PHE A 149 -5.38 29.26 14.46
CA PHE A 149 -5.61 29.13 15.89
C PHE A 149 -5.80 30.50 16.54
N SER A 150 -6.39 30.55 17.73
CA SER A 150 -6.50 31.79 18.50
C SER A 150 -5.44 31.79 19.60
N ASP A 151 -4.75 32.91 19.78
CA ASP A 151 -3.84 33.08 20.91
C ASP A 151 -4.62 33.36 22.21
N PRO A 152 -3.96 33.42 23.39
CA PRO A 152 -4.64 33.67 24.66
C PRO A 152 -5.40 35.00 24.74
N SER A 153 -5.09 35.97 23.87
CA SER A 153 -5.83 37.23 23.77
C SER A 153 -7.07 37.16 22.88
N GLY A 154 -7.31 36.00 22.25
CA GLY A 154 -8.38 35.78 21.28
C GLY A 154 -8.03 36.26 19.87
N ALA A 155 -6.81 36.74 19.64
CA ALA A 155 -6.37 37.15 18.31
C ALA A 155 -6.08 35.92 17.43
N ARG A 156 -6.58 35.94 16.20
CA ARG A 156 -6.35 34.86 15.23
C ARG A 156 -4.92 34.89 14.73
N ARG A 157 -4.30 33.72 14.73
CA ARG A 157 -2.95 33.49 14.25
C ARG A 157 -2.89 32.33 13.27
N TYR A 158 -1.87 32.37 12.43
CA TYR A 158 -1.58 31.39 11.41
C TYR A 158 -0.19 30.81 11.62
N ALA A 159 -0.04 29.51 11.43
CA ALA A 159 1.25 28.83 11.38
C ALA A 159 1.31 27.93 10.16
N PHE A 160 2.51 27.70 9.63
CA PHE A 160 2.72 26.71 8.58
C PHE A 160 2.21 25.34 9.04
N TYR A 161 1.45 24.68 8.19
CA TYR A 161 0.96 23.32 8.43
C TYR A 161 1.57 22.33 7.43
N ASP A 162 1.37 22.56 6.13
CA ASP A 162 1.89 21.69 5.07
C ASP A 162 1.86 22.38 3.69
N PHE A 163 2.32 21.73 2.63
CA PHE A 163 2.17 22.17 1.24
C PHE A 163 0.82 21.77 0.65
N SER A 164 0.27 22.61 -0.22
CA SER A 164 -0.94 22.31 -0.99
C SER A 164 -0.59 21.44 -2.21
N ARG A 165 -0.81 20.12 -2.10
CA ARG A 165 -0.45 19.14 -3.16
C ARG A 165 -1.61 18.72 -4.07
N GLY A 166 -2.79 19.33 -3.94
CA GLY A 166 -4.02 18.89 -4.61
C GLY A 166 -3.88 18.68 -6.12
N THR A 167 -3.39 19.68 -6.86
CA THR A 167 -3.20 19.58 -8.31
C THR A 167 -2.19 18.50 -8.69
N SER A 168 -1.02 18.45 -8.03
CA SER A 168 0.01 17.45 -8.30
C SER A 168 -0.49 16.03 -8.03
N MET A 169 -1.27 15.82 -6.95
CA MET A 169 -1.88 14.53 -6.64
C MET A 169 -2.90 14.11 -7.72
N ILE A 170 -3.71 15.03 -8.23
CA ILE A 170 -4.65 14.76 -9.32
C ILE A 170 -3.89 14.37 -10.59
N VAL A 171 -2.82 15.09 -10.95
CA VAL A 171 -2.00 14.75 -12.12
C VAL A 171 -1.43 13.34 -12.01
N TRP A 172 -0.82 12.99 -10.87
CA TRP A 172 -0.30 11.63 -10.64
C TRP A 172 -1.39 10.57 -10.64
N ALA A 173 -2.58 10.86 -10.08
CA ALA A 173 -3.71 9.94 -10.10
C ALA A 173 -4.20 9.70 -11.55
N VAL A 174 -4.32 10.74 -12.36
CA VAL A 174 -4.71 10.61 -13.78
C VAL A 174 -3.67 9.82 -14.56
N LEU A 175 -2.37 10.10 -14.37
CA LEU A 175 -1.29 9.36 -15.03
C LEU A 175 -1.31 7.87 -14.64
N PHE A 176 -1.54 7.56 -13.36
CA PHE A 176 -1.68 6.19 -12.89
C PHE A 176 -2.86 5.47 -13.57
N VAL A 177 -4.05 6.08 -13.56
CA VAL A 177 -5.24 5.50 -14.20
C VAL A 177 -5.04 5.33 -15.70
N ALA A 178 -4.46 6.33 -16.37
CA ALA A 178 -4.17 6.27 -17.81
C ALA A 178 -3.21 5.12 -18.13
N ALA A 179 -2.12 4.95 -17.37
CA ALA A 179 -1.18 3.85 -17.56
C ALA A 179 -1.85 2.48 -17.39
N VAL A 180 -2.66 2.30 -16.34
CA VAL A 180 -3.38 1.05 -16.09
C VAL A 180 -4.39 0.75 -17.20
N VAL A 181 -5.16 1.74 -17.63
CA VAL A 181 -6.17 1.57 -18.71
C VAL A 181 -5.50 1.33 -20.06
N LEU A 182 -4.38 1.99 -20.35
CA LEU A 182 -3.62 1.79 -21.58
C LEU A 182 -3.07 0.36 -21.69
N VAL A 183 -2.55 -0.20 -20.60
CA VAL A 183 -1.96 -1.55 -20.58
C VAL A 183 -3.01 -2.65 -20.47
N ALA A 184 -4.02 -2.48 -19.61
CA ALA A 184 -4.99 -3.53 -19.28
C ALA A 184 -6.39 -3.32 -19.89
N GLY A 185 -6.60 -2.25 -20.66
CA GLY A 185 -7.85 -1.93 -21.33
C GLY A 185 -9.04 -1.80 -20.37
N TRP A 186 -10.18 -2.34 -20.78
CA TRP A 186 -11.41 -2.32 -19.97
C TRP A 186 -11.26 -3.05 -18.62
N ARG A 187 -10.43 -4.10 -18.56
CA ARG A 187 -10.12 -4.78 -17.29
C ARG A 187 -9.34 -3.86 -16.35
N GLY A 188 -8.42 -3.07 -16.90
CA GLY A 188 -7.71 -2.03 -16.18
C GLY A 188 -8.66 -1.04 -15.52
N LEU A 189 -9.61 -0.50 -16.27
CA LEU A 189 -10.61 0.44 -15.73
C LEU A 189 -11.43 -0.18 -14.58
N ARG A 190 -11.91 -1.43 -14.75
CA ARG A 190 -12.68 -2.13 -13.71
C ARG A 190 -11.85 -2.37 -12.44
N SER A 191 -10.55 -2.65 -12.60
CA SER A 191 -9.62 -2.79 -11.47
C SER A 191 -9.47 -1.46 -10.71
N VAL A 192 -9.33 -0.33 -11.41
CA VAL A 192 -9.29 1.01 -10.80
C VAL A 192 -10.58 1.31 -10.04
N VAL A 193 -11.76 1.02 -10.62
CA VAL A 193 -13.04 1.19 -9.91
C VAL A 193 -13.09 0.30 -8.66
N GLY A 194 -12.60 -0.94 -8.75
CA GLY A 194 -12.46 -1.84 -7.60
C GLY A 194 -11.58 -1.24 -6.50
N LEU A 195 -10.44 -0.63 -6.85
CA LEU A 195 -9.56 0.05 -5.90
C LEU A 195 -10.28 1.21 -5.20
N VAL A 196 -11.02 2.04 -5.94
CA VAL A 196 -11.81 3.14 -5.37
C VAL A 196 -12.86 2.60 -4.39
N LEU A 197 -13.58 1.54 -4.76
CA LEU A 197 -14.57 0.91 -3.87
C LEU A 197 -13.92 0.31 -2.62
N ALA A 198 -12.73 -0.27 -2.73
CA ALA A 198 -11.98 -0.75 -1.57
C ALA A 198 -11.66 0.41 -0.61
N PHE A 199 -11.20 1.56 -1.13
CA PHE A 199 -11.01 2.77 -0.33
C PHE A 199 -12.31 3.28 0.29
N VAL A 200 -13.44 3.23 -0.44
CA VAL A 200 -14.75 3.61 0.11
C VAL A 200 -15.15 2.69 1.27
N ILE A 201 -14.91 1.38 1.19
CA ILE A 201 -15.16 0.47 2.31
C ILE A 201 -14.22 0.78 3.49
N LEU A 202 -12.93 1.03 3.23
CA LEU A 202 -11.98 1.37 4.29
C LEU A 202 -12.34 2.69 5.00
N LEU A 203 -12.64 3.74 4.25
CA LEU A 203 -12.89 5.08 4.80
C LEU A 203 -14.34 5.26 5.29
N GLY A 204 -15.31 4.62 4.65
CA GLY A 204 -16.73 4.75 4.95
C GLY A 204 -17.27 3.72 5.95
N PHE A 205 -16.62 2.57 6.10
CA PHE A 205 -17.04 1.49 7.00
C PHE A 205 -15.94 1.12 8.02
N THR A 206 -14.74 0.71 7.58
CA THR A 206 -13.69 0.20 8.49
C THR A 206 -13.28 1.23 9.53
N LEU A 207 -12.85 2.42 9.08
CA LEU A 207 -12.34 3.45 9.98
C LEU A 207 -13.44 3.98 10.93
N PRO A 208 -14.63 4.38 10.45
CA PRO A 208 -15.70 4.84 11.34
C PRO A 208 -16.16 3.75 12.32
N SER A 209 -16.23 2.49 11.90
CA SER A 209 -16.63 1.39 12.79
C SER A 209 -15.61 1.16 13.91
N ILE A 210 -14.31 1.28 13.64
CA ILE A 210 -13.28 1.15 14.66
C ILE A 210 -13.36 2.32 15.65
N LEU A 211 -13.58 3.54 15.14
CA LEU A 211 -13.73 4.74 15.96
C LEU A 211 -14.96 4.66 16.88
N ASP A 212 -16.05 4.03 16.42
CA ASP A 212 -17.24 3.74 17.24
C ASP A 212 -17.00 2.67 18.33
N GLY A 213 -15.78 2.13 18.43
CA GLY A 213 -15.38 1.20 19.50
C GLY A 213 -15.60 -0.28 19.19
N HIS A 214 -16.00 -0.63 17.96
CA HIS A 214 -16.05 -2.03 17.56
C HIS A 214 -14.66 -2.67 17.54
N SER A 215 -14.61 -4.00 17.72
CA SER A 215 -13.35 -4.76 17.68
C SER A 215 -12.61 -4.55 16.36
N PRO A 216 -11.38 -3.99 16.36
CA PRO A 216 -10.64 -3.72 15.12
C PRO A 216 -10.39 -4.97 14.28
N VAL A 217 -10.16 -6.11 14.94
CA VAL A 217 -9.93 -7.40 14.27
C VAL A 217 -11.20 -7.88 13.56
N ALA A 218 -12.36 -7.83 14.22
CA ALA A 218 -13.63 -8.23 13.63
C ALA A 218 -13.98 -7.35 12.42
N VAL A 219 -13.83 -6.03 12.57
CA VAL A 219 -14.04 -5.07 11.48
C VAL A 219 -13.09 -5.36 10.32
N ALA A 220 -11.80 -5.58 10.58
CA ALA A 220 -10.83 -5.88 9.53
C ALA A 220 -11.16 -7.17 8.76
N ILE A 221 -11.62 -8.24 9.42
CA ILE A 221 -12.02 -9.49 8.76
C ILE A 221 -13.24 -9.25 7.86
N VAL A 222 -14.26 -8.57 8.37
CA VAL A 222 -15.48 -8.26 7.62
C VAL A 222 -15.16 -7.35 6.42
N SER A 223 -14.39 -6.29 6.63
CA SER A 223 -13.95 -5.37 5.59
C SER A 223 -13.12 -6.08 4.53
N ALA A 224 -12.15 -6.90 4.94
CA ALA A 224 -11.29 -7.65 4.02
C ALA A 224 -12.12 -8.59 3.14
N ALA A 225 -13.04 -9.35 3.75
CA ALA A 225 -13.92 -10.23 3.00
C ALA A 225 -14.87 -9.44 2.07
N ALA A 226 -15.47 -8.35 2.53
CA ALA A 226 -16.33 -7.49 1.70
C ALA A 226 -15.58 -6.92 0.50
N ILE A 227 -14.36 -6.39 0.72
CA ILE A 227 -13.48 -5.89 -0.34
C ILE A 227 -13.19 -7.00 -1.34
N LEU A 228 -12.83 -8.22 -0.89
CA LEU A 228 -12.54 -9.34 -1.79
C LEU A 228 -13.74 -9.72 -2.67
N PHE A 229 -14.94 -9.82 -2.10
CA PHE A 229 -16.15 -10.11 -2.86
C PHE A 229 -16.41 -9.05 -3.95
N VAL A 230 -16.31 -7.77 -3.59
CA VAL A 230 -16.57 -6.66 -4.52
C VAL A 230 -15.48 -6.60 -5.59
N VAL A 231 -14.21 -6.54 -5.18
CA VAL A 231 -13.08 -6.27 -6.09
C VAL A 231 -12.85 -7.42 -7.05
N ILE A 232 -12.85 -8.68 -6.58
CA ILE A 232 -12.57 -9.84 -7.44
C ILE A 232 -13.61 -9.95 -8.56
N TYR A 233 -14.90 -9.92 -8.21
CA TYR A 233 -15.95 -10.08 -9.21
C TYR A 233 -16.12 -8.86 -10.09
N LEU A 234 -15.84 -7.65 -9.58
CA LEU A 234 -15.85 -6.46 -10.40
C LEU A 234 -14.71 -6.46 -11.43
N ALA A 235 -13.48 -6.75 -11.00
CA ALA A 235 -12.29 -6.68 -11.86
C ALA A 235 -12.22 -7.85 -12.85
N HIS A 236 -12.55 -9.07 -12.43
CA HIS A 236 -12.33 -10.29 -13.21
C HIS A 236 -13.61 -10.96 -13.72
N GLY A 237 -14.79 -10.49 -13.28
CA GLY A 237 -16.08 -11.08 -13.64
C GLY A 237 -16.41 -12.35 -12.85
N VAL A 238 -17.65 -12.81 -12.97
CA VAL A 238 -18.14 -14.02 -12.28
C VAL A 238 -17.80 -15.25 -13.11
N SER A 239 -16.99 -16.16 -12.56
CA SER A 239 -16.59 -17.41 -13.20
C SER A 239 -16.13 -18.44 -12.17
N LEU A 240 -16.00 -19.71 -12.56
CA LEU A 240 -15.40 -20.73 -11.68
C LEU A 240 -13.95 -20.42 -11.33
N ARG A 241 -13.21 -19.78 -12.24
CA ARG A 241 -11.83 -19.33 -12.03
C ARG A 241 -11.76 -18.28 -10.92
N THR A 242 -12.61 -17.25 -11.00
CA THR A 242 -12.64 -16.16 -10.01
C THR A 242 -13.22 -16.61 -8.68
N SER A 243 -14.19 -17.53 -8.68
CA SER A 243 -14.67 -18.17 -7.45
C SER A 243 -13.63 -19.06 -6.77
N ALA A 244 -12.80 -19.81 -7.53
CA ALA A 244 -11.66 -20.54 -6.97
C ALA A 244 -10.65 -19.59 -6.31
N ALA A 245 -10.30 -18.50 -6.99
CA ALA A 245 -9.41 -17.49 -6.45
C ALA A 245 -9.96 -16.86 -5.16
N LEU A 246 -11.25 -16.52 -5.13
CA LEU A 246 -11.89 -15.95 -3.95
C LEU A 246 -11.87 -16.90 -2.75
N VAL A 247 -12.23 -18.18 -2.92
CA VAL A 247 -12.11 -19.18 -1.85
C VAL A 247 -10.66 -19.35 -1.40
N GLY A 248 -9.72 -19.40 -2.34
CA GLY A 248 -8.29 -19.46 -2.04
C GLY A 248 -7.84 -18.26 -1.21
N THR A 249 -8.28 -17.05 -1.58
CA THR A 249 -7.95 -15.82 -0.85
C THR A 249 -8.55 -15.81 0.54
N LEU A 250 -9.83 -16.14 0.69
CA LEU A 250 -10.52 -16.20 1.98
C LEU A 250 -9.88 -17.23 2.92
N SER A 251 -9.48 -18.39 2.38
CA SER A 251 -8.80 -19.43 3.14
C SER A 251 -7.40 -18.97 3.60
N SER A 252 -6.68 -18.28 2.72
CA SER A 252 -5.34 -17.72 3.02
C SER A 252 -5.42 -16.56 4.01
N LEU A 253 -6.46 -15.75 3.92
CA LEU A 253 -6.74 -14.66 4.84
C LEU A 253 -7.08 -15.20 6.23
N ALA A 254 -7.91 -16.25 6.32
CA ALA A 254 -8.19 -16.92 7.58
C ALA A 254 -6.91 -17.46 8.24
N LEU A 255 -6.01 -18.05 7.44
CA LEU A 255 -4.68 -18.44 7.91
C LEU A 255 -3.86 -17.22 8.38
N ALA A 256 -3.84 -16.13 7.62
CA ALA A 256 -3.13 -14.90 7.99
C ALA A 256 -3.64 -14.30 9.31
N VAL A 257 -4.94 -14.34 9.56
CA VAL A 257 -5.55 -13.91 10.84
C VAL A 257 -5.00 -14.75 12.00
N VAL A 258 -5.01 -16.08 11.86
CA VAL A 258 -4.51 -17.00 12.90
C VAL A 258 -3.02 -16.79 13.15
N LEU A 259 -2.23 -16.65 12.08
CA LEU A 259 -0.78 -16.41 12.16
C LEU A 259 -0.47 -15.04 12.76
N SER A 260 -1.25 -14.01 12.44
CA SER A 260 -1.10 -12.65 13.00
C SER A 260 -1.35 -12.65 14.50
N TRP A 261 -2.44 -13.29 14.93
CA TRP A 261 -2.75 -13.47 16.36
C TRP A 261 -1.66 -14.26 17.08
N ALA A 262 -1.19 -15.35 16.47
CA ALA A 262 -0.13 -16.17 17.04
C ALA A 262 1.17 -15.37 17.17
N ALA A 263 1.59 -14.65 16.12
CA ALA A 263 2.82 -13.85 16.11
C ALA A 263 2.79 -12.76 17.18
N VAL A 264 1.71 -11.97 17.26
CA VAL A 264 1.58 -10.92 18.27
C VAL A 264 1.64 -11.49 19.69
N ARG A 265 0.97 -12.62 19.93
CA ARG A 265 0.95 -13.26 21.26
C ARG A 265 2.29 -13.90 21.63
N THR A 266 2.96 -14.60 20.70
CA THR A 266 4.21 -15.32 21.00
C THR A 266 5.41 -14.39 21.05
N MET A 267 5.44 -13.33 20.23
CA MET A 267 6.48 -12.30 20.25
C MET A 267 6.23 -11.21 21.29
N LYS A 268 5.10 -11.26 22.01
CA LYS A 268 4.67 -10.27 23.02
C LYS A 268 4.67 -8.84 22.49
N ILE A 269 4.22 -8.67 21.24
CA ILE A 269 4.15 -7.37 20.60
C ILE A 269 3.06 -6.55 21.27
N THR A 270 3.40 -5.33 21.67
CA THR A 270 2.49 -4.49 22.48
C THR A 270 1.49 -3.71 21.64
N GLY A 271 1.79 -3.49 20.36
CA GLY A 271 1.04 -2.60 19.47
C GLY A 271 1.31 -1.10 19.71
N LEU A 272 2.21 -0.76 20.64
CA LEU A 272 2.56 0.62 21.01
C LEU A 272 3.82 1.14 20.32
N ALA A 273 4.43 0.33 19.46
CA ALA A 273 5.60 0.71 18.67
C ALA A 273 5.40 1.95 17.79
N ALA A 274 4.16 2.21 17.34
CA ALA A 274 3.83 3.35 16.49
C ALA A 274 3.32 4.53 17.34
N GLU A 275 3.94 5.69 17.19
CA GLU A 275 3.56 6.93 17.88
C GLU A 275 2.11 7.33 17.61
N GLN A 276 1.60 7.02 16.43
CA GLN A 276 0.21 7.25 16.02
C GLN A 276 -0.76 6.41 16.85
N THR A 277 -0.40 5.16 17.16
CA THR A 277 -1.23 4.29 18.02
C THR A 277 -1.23 4.79 19.46
N THR A 278 -0.08 5.21 19.97
CA THR A 278 0.03 5.83 21.31
C THR A 278 -0.80 7.11 21.39
N SER A 279 -0.73 7.97 20.37
CA SER A 279 -1.56 9.18 20.27
C SER A 279 -3.05 8.85 20.25
N LEU A 280 -3.46 7.80 19.52
CA LEU A 280 -4.85 7.36 19.46
C LEU A 280 -5.34 6.80 20.81
N GLN A 281 -4.50 6.12 21.58
CA GLN A 281 -4.89 5.64 22.91
C GLN A 281 -5.12 6.78 23.90
N VAL A 282 -4.36 7.87 23.79
CA VAL A 282 -4.61 9.09 24.57
C VAL A 282 -5.91 9.76 24.11
N TYR A 283 -6.28 9.62 22.84
CA TYR A 283 -7.56 10.11 22.30
C TYR A 283 -8.76 9.27 22.78
N SER A 284 -8.62 7.95 22.72
CA SER A 284 -9.65 6.99 23.08
C SER A 284 -9.02 5.73 23.70
N ALA A 285 -9.11 5.63 25.02
CA ALA A 285 -8.59 4.50 25.78
C ALA A 285 -9.32 3.18 25.51
N THR A 286 -10.45 3.20 24.78
CA THR A 286 -11.24 2.00 24.47
C THR A 286 -10.76 1.26 23.23
N ILE A 287 -9.94 1.87 22.37
CA ILE A 287 -9.44 1.23 21.16
C ILE A 287 -8.19 0.41 21.50
N SER A 288 -8.26 -0.90 21.26
CA SER A 288 -7.17 -1.84 21.52
C SER A 288 -6.02 -1.65 20.51
N ALA A 289 -4.81 -1.37 21.01
CA ALA A 289 -3.62 -1.13 20.18
C ALA A 289 -3.15 -2.41 19.46
N ASP A 290 -3.15 -3.53 20.16
CA ASP A 290 -2.89 -4.86 19.60
C ASP A 290 -3.94 -5.23 18.55
N GLY A 291 -5.20 -4.88 18.76
CA GLY A 291 -6.28 -5.06 17.80
C GLY A 291 -6.08 -4.26 16.53
N ILE A 292 -5.68 -2.98 16.62
CA ILE A 292 -5.33 -2.15 15.45
C ILE A 292 -4.15 -2.75 14.71
N LEU A 293 -3.14 -3.24 15.42
CA LEU A 293 -2.00 -3.90 14.80
C LEU A 293 -2.42 -5.14 14.02
N LEU A 294 -3.24 -6.02 14.62
CA LEU A 294 -3.79 -7.20 13.95
C LEU A 294 -4.63 -6.80 12.73
N ALA A 295 -5.48 -5.80 12.87
CA ALA A 295 -6.28 -5.26 11.77
C ALA A 295 -5.39 -4.77 10.61
N GLY A 296 -4.29 -4.08 10.92
CA GLY A 296 -3.28 -3.66 9.95
C GLY A 296 -2.61 -4.82 9.23
N PHE A 297 -2.30 -5.91 9.94
CA PHE A 297 -1.73 -7.13 9.32
C PHE A 297 -2.74 -7.77 8.36
N ILE A 298 -4.01 -7.87 8.76
CA ILE A 298 -5.09 -8.48 7.96
C ILE A 298 -5.34 -7.66 6.68
N ILE A 299 -5.51 -6.34 6.81
CA ILE A 299 -5.76 -5.46 5.66
C ILE A 299 -4.52 -5.37 4.76
N GLY A 300 -3.31 -5.31 5.34
CA GLY A 300 -2.05 -5.28 4.58
C GLY A 300 -1.83 -6.54 3.74
N ALA A 301 -2.23 -7.71 4.23
CA ALA A 301 -2.10 -8.97 3.49
C ALA A 301 -3.08 -9.09 2.31
N LEU A 302 -4.24 -8.42 2.35
CA LEU A 302 -5.33 -8.59 1.38
C LEU A 302 -4.88 -8.36 -0.07
N GLY A 303 -4.16 -7.28 -0.33
CA GLY A 303 -3.78 -6.87 -1.69
C GLY A 303 -2.91 -7.91 -2.39
N VAL A 304 -1.88 -8.39 -1.68
CA VAL A 304 -0.96 -9.40 -2.19
C VAL A 304 -1.62 -10.78 -2.30
N LEU A 305 -2.47 -11.18 -1.34
CA LEU A 305 -3.17 -12.46 -1.41
C LEU A 305 -4.12 -12.53 -2.62
N ASN A 306 -4.83 -11.44 -2.91
CA ASN A 306 -5.70 -11.35 -4.08
C ASN A 306 -4.93 -11.56 -5.39
N ASP A 307 -3.78 -10.90 -5.56
CA ASP A 307 -2.95 -11.02 -6.76
C ASP A 307 -2.45 -12.45 -6.98
N VAL A 308 -1.91 -13.06 -5.91
CA VAL A 308 -1.38 -14.44 -5.97
C VAL A 308 -2.49 -15.42 -6.32
N THR A 309 -3.64 -15.37 -5.65
CA THR A 309 -4.70 -16.37 -5.85
C THR A 309 -5.36 -16.24 -7.24
N ILE A 310 -5.56 -15.02 -7.76
CA ILE A 310 -6.10 -14.82 -9.11
C ILE A 310 -5.15 -15.36 -10.18
N THR A 311 -3.86 -15.07 -10.03
CA THR A 311 -2.82 -15.56 -10.94
C THR A 311 -2.74 -17.09 -10.90
N GLN A 312 -2.75 -17.68 -9.69
CA GLN A 312 -2.72 -19.14 -9.54
C GLN A 312 -3.97 -19.83 -10.09
N ALA A 313 -5.17 -19.32 -9.78
CA ALA A 313 -6.39 -19.87 -10.34
C ALA A 313 -6.39 -19.75 -11.87
N SER A 314 -5.92 -18.64 -12.43
CA SER A 314 -5.78 -18.48 -13.88
C SER A 314 -4.85 -19.54 -14.47
N ALA A 315 -3.66 -19.72 -13.90
CA ALA A 315 -2.69 -20.74 -14.35
C ALA A 315 -3.30 -22.15 -14.37
N VAL A 316 -4.05 -22.54 -13.33
CA VAL A 316 -4.71 -23.84 -13.28
C VAL A 316 -5.72 -24.00 -14.41
N PHE A 317 -6.60 -23.02 -14.63
CA PHE A 317 -7.63 -23.12 -15.67
C PHE A 317 -7.03 -23.10 -17.08
N GLU A 318 -5.94 -22.36 -17.32
CA GLU A 318 -5.21 -22.40 -18.59
C GLU A 318 -4.53 -23.76 -18.82
N LEU A 319 -3.88 -24.34 -17.81
CA LEU A 319 -3.26 -25.68 -17.91
C LEU A 319 -4.28 -26.78 -18.20
N VAL A 320 -5.47 -26.70 -17.60
CA VAL A 320 -6.59 -27.60 -17.94
C VAL A 320 -7.07 -27.35 -19.37
N GLY A 321 -7.18 -26.10 -19.81
CA GLY A 321 -7.52 -25.75 -21.20
C GLY A 321 -6.50 -26.27 -22.22
N ALA A 322 -5.21 -26.26 -21.87
CA ALA A 322 -4.11 -26.73 -22.70
C ALA A 322 -3.99 -28.26 -22.80
N GLY A 323 -4.85 -29.02 -22.11
CA GLY A 323 -4.93 -30.47 -22.28
C GLY A 323 -4.13 -31.30 -21.28
N GLU A 324 -3.83 -30.77 -20.09
CA GLU A 324 -3.23 -31.58 -19.01
C GLU A 324 -4.02 -32.87 -18.76
N SER A 325 -3.29 -33.96 -18.49
CA SER A 325 -3.78 -35.34 -18.57
C SER A 325 -4.60 -35.79 -17.36
N SER A 326 -4.33 -35.22 -16.18
CA SER A 326 -5.02 -35.55 -14.93
C SER A 326 -5.00 -34.39 -13.93
N ALA A 327 -5.90 -34.42 -12.95
CA ALA A 327 -5.92 -33.46 -11.85
C ALA A 327 -4.58 -33.37 -11.11
N ARG A 328 -3.89 -34.50 -10.95
CA ARG A 328 -2.55 -34.55 -10.34
C ARG A 328 -1.49 -33.89 -11.22
N ALA A 329 -1.53 -34.12 -12.54
CA ALA A 329 -0.63 -33.50 -13.48
C ALA A 329 -0.83 -31.97 -13.52
N THR A 330 -2.09 -31.51 -13.56
CA THR A 330 -2.43 -30.08 -13.45
C THR A 330 -1.94 -29.49 -12.13
N PHE A 331 -2.17 -30.15 -11.00
CA PHE A 331 -1.71 -29.67 -9.70
C PHE A 331 -0.18 -29.53 -9.67
N ALA A 332 0.54 -30.57 -10.11
CA ALA A 332 2.00 -30.53 -10.15
C ALA A 332 2.53 -29.44 -11.10
N ALA A 333 1.87 -29.22 -12.25
CA ALA A 333 2.23 -28.18 -13.20
C ALA A 333 1.96 -26.77 -12.66
N ALA A 334 0.79 -26.53 -12.10
CA ALA A 334 0.44 -25.26 -11.47
C ALA A 334 1.37 -24.94 -10.29
N MET A 335 1.73 -25.94 -9.47
CA MET A 335 2.70 -25.76 -8.37
C MET A 335 4.10 -25.40 -8.86
N ARG A 336 4.51 -25.77 -10.08
CA ARG A 336 5.79 -25.28 -10.66
C ARG A 336 5.71 -23.77 -10.90
N VAL A 337 4.66 -23.31 -11.58
CA VAL A 337 4.40 -21.88 -11.82
C VAL A 337 4.27 -21.12 -10.50
N GLY A 338 3.54 -21.70 -9.54
CA GLY A 338 3.33 -21.12 -8.23
C GLY A 338 4.60 -20.93 -7.43
N ARG A 339 5.55 -21.89 -7.45
CA ARG A 339 6.83 -21.75 -6.75
C ARG A 339 7.67 -20.59 -7.27
N ASP A 340 7.70 -20.39 -8.59
CA ASP A 340 8.41 -19.26 -9.19
C ASP A 340 7.77 -17.94 -8.77
N HIS A 341 6.43 -17.89 -8.71
CA HIS A 341 5.70 -16.71 -8.25
C HIS A 341 5.93 -16.42 -6.76
N ILE A 342 5.88 -17.43 -5.87
CA ILE A 342 6.11 -17.25 -4.42
C ILE A 342 7.43 -16.55 -4.16
N ALA A 343 8.52 -17.00 -4.80
CA ALA A 343 9.83 -16.42 -4.62
C ALA A 343 9.82 -14.92 -4.96
N SER A 344 9.23 -14.55 -6.11
CA SER A 344 9.15 -13.16 -6.53
C SER A 344 8.25 -12.32 -5.60
N THR A 345 7.07 -12.81 -5.22
CA THR A 345 6.12 -12.04 -4.39
C THR A 345 6.63 -11.83 -2.96
N VAL A 346 7.33 -12.83 -2.39
CA VAL A 346 7.93 -12.71 -1.05
C VAL A 346 9.00 -11.61 -1.04
N TYR A 347 9.86 -11.54 -2.06
CA TYR A 347 10.85 -10.47 -2.16
C TYR A 347 10.21 -9.10 -2.30
N THR A 348 9.16 -8.98 -3.11
CA THR A 348 8.39 -7.73 -3.24
C THR A 348 7.83 -7.28 -1.89
N LEU A 349 7.23 -8.20 -1.12
CA LEU A 349 6.65 -7.89 0.19
C LEU A 349 7.74 -7.44 1.19
N VAL A 350 8.82 -8.20 1.31
CA VAL A 350 9.90 -7.91 2.26
C VAL A 350 10.59 -6.60 1.91
N PHE A 351 10.90 -6.34 0.64
CA PHE A 351 11.53 -5.08 0.24
C PHE A 351 10.59 -3.87 0.36
N ALA A 352 9.28 -4.03 0.18
CA ALA A 352 8.33 -2.96 0.44
C ALA A 352 8.34 -2.55 1.92
N TYR A 353 8.29 -3.52 2.85
CA TYR A 353 8.33 -3.22 4.28
C TYR A 353 9.70 -2.70 4.74
N ALA A 354 10.79 -3.31 4.28
CA ALA A 354 12.14 -2.82 4.55
C ALA A 354 12.32 -1.39 4.03
N GLY A 355 11.80 -1.08 2.84
CA GLY A 355 11.79 0.26 2.24
C GLY A 355 11.06 1.29 3.12
N SER A 356 9.90 0.94 3.67
CA SER A 356 9.18 1.82 4.60
C SER A 356 9.88 1.99 5.95
N ALA A 357 10.68 1.01 6.37
CA ALA A 357 11.42 1.03 7.64
C ALA A 357 12.81 1.72 7.54
N LEU A 358 13.22 2.19 6.36
CA LEU A 358 14.54 2.79 6.14
C LEU A 358 14.90 3.92 7.13
N PRO A 359 14.02 4.90 7.43
CA PRO A 359 14.37 5.95 8.40
C PRO A 359 14.67 5.40 9.79
N THR A 360 13.91 4.40 10.23
CA THR A 360 14.11 3.71 11.51
C THR A 360 15.43 2.94 11.52
N LEU A 361 15.74 2.21 10.44
CA LEU A 361 17.02 1.49 10.30
C LEU A 361 18.22 2.45 10.30
N LEU A 362 18.11 3.62 9.67
CA LEU A 362 19.15 4.65 9.68
C LEU A 362 19.32 5.26 11.06
N LEU A 363 18.23 5.58 11.77
CA LEU A 363 18.29 6.13 13.13
C LEU A 363 19.06 5.19 14.06
N PHE A 364 18.80 3.90 13.96
CA PHE A 364 19.50 2.88 14.73
C PHE A 364 20.97 2.72 14.32
N SER A 365 21.26 2.78 13.02
CA SER A 365 22.64 2.77 12.52
C SER A 365 23.45 3.94 13.07
N VAL A 366 22.86 5.14 13.17
CA VAL A 366 23.51 6.33 13.74
C VAL A 366 23.66 6.21 15.26
N ALA A 367 22.70 5.59 15.94
CA ALA A 367 22.75 5.34 17.38
C ALA A 367 23.80 4.29 17.80
N GLY A 368 24.47 3.63 16.84
CA GLY A 368 25.52 2.64 17.11
C GLY A 368 25.03 1.38 17.83
N GLN A 369 23.73 1.09 17.78
CA GLN A 369 23.18 -0.10 18.43
C GLN A 369 23.57 -1.38 17.68
N SER A 370 23.77 -2.47 18.43
CA SER A 370 24.10 -3.76 17.83
C SER A 370 22.90 -4.28 17.03
N PHE A 371 23.16 -4.89 15.86
CA PHE A 371 22.10 -5.43 15.01
C PHE A 371 21.20 -6.43 15.75
N THR A 372 21.79 -7.24 16.64
CA THR A 372 21.05 -8.24 17.43
C THR A 372 20.05 -7.60 18.38
N ASP A 373 20.45 -6.53 19.08
CA ASP A 373 19.55 -5.83 20.00
C ASP A 373 18.39 -5.18 19.21
N LEU A 374 18.69 -4.61 18.04
CA LEU A 374 17.71 -4.00 17.15
C LEU A 374 16.61 -4.98 16.72
N MET A 375 16.97 -6.20 16.34
CA MET A 375 16.00 -7.21 15.89
C MET A 375 14.97 -7.58 16.97
N THR A 376 15.30 -7.35 18.25
CA THR A 376 14.44 -7.70 19.39
C THR A 376 13.58 -6.53 19.88
N THR A 377 13.74 -5.34 19.32
CA THR A 377 12.90 -4.18 19.65
C THR A 377 11.47 -4.35 19.15
N ASP A 378 10.48 -3.78 19.85
CA ASP A 378 9.05 -3.90 19.48
C ASP A 378 8.79 -3.37 18.05
N VAL A 379 9.45 -2.28 17.66
CA VAL A 379 9.31 -1.67 16.32
C VAL A 379 9.77 -2.62 15.22
N ILE A 380 10.96 -3.22 15.36
CA ILE A 380 11.48 -4.15 14.34
C ILE A 380 10.76 -5.49 14.40
N ALA A 381 10.39 -5.97 15.60
CA ALA A 381 9.62 -7.18 15.78
C ALA A 381 8.26 -7.10 15.07
N VAL A 382 7.58 -5.94 15.10
CA VAL A 382 6.35 -5.69 14.33
C VAL A 382 6.58 -5.84 12.83
N GLU A 383 7.63 -5.23 12.27
CA GLU A 383 7.93 -5.31 10.83
C GLU A 383 8.31 -6.73 10.39
N LEU A 384 9.08 -7.45 11.20
CA LEU A 384 9.43 -8.84 10.96
C LEU A 384 8.22 -9.76 11.07
N ALA A 385 7.40 -9.60 12.11
CA ALA A 385 6.16 -10.36 12.27
C ALA A 385 5.23 -10.16 11.08
N ARG A 386 5.04 -8.91 10.62
CA ARG A 386 4.24 -8.59 9.43
C ARG A 386 4.80 -9.27 8.17
N SER A 387 6.11 -9.25 8.01
CA SER A 387 6.82 -9.88 6.89
C SER A 387 6.70 -11.41 6.91
N PHE A 388 6.89 -12.04 8.07
CA PHE A 388 6.79 -13.50 8.23
C PHE A 388 5.36 -13.99 8.04
N VAL A 389 4.39 -13.34 8.69
CA VAL A 389 2.97 -13.71 8.55
C VAL A 389 2.52 -13.55 7.10
N GLY A 390 2.83 -12.41 6.46
CA GLY A 390 2.52 -12.19 5.05
C GLY A 390 3.19 -13.19 4.13
N GLY A 391 4.48 -13.47 4.34
CA GLY A 391 5.25 -14.45 3.56
C GLY A 391 4.71 -15.88 3.68
N ILE A 392 4.37 -16.34 4.89
CA ILE A 392 3.76 -17.66 5.10
C ILE A 392 2.36 -17.71 4.46
N ALA A 393 1.54 -16.66 4.62
CA ALA A 393 0.22 -16.60 4.01
C ALA A 393 0.30 -16.65 2.47
N ILE A 394 1.26 -15.95 1.85
CA ILE A 394 1.54 -16.03 0.40
C ILE A 394 1.93 -17.44 0.00
N ALA A 395 2.93 -18.03 0.68
CA ALA A 395 3.43 -19.36 0.37
C ALA A 395 2.33 -20.43 0.45
N MET A 396 1.41 -20.31 1.42
CA MET A 396 0.28 -21.21 1.59
C MET A 396 -0.90 -20.89 0.66
N SER A 397 -1.05 -19.64 0.21
CA SER A 397 -2.13 -19.26 -0.70
C SER A 397 -2.06 -19.97 -2.05
N VAL A 398 -0.84 -20.27 -2.52
CA VAL A 398 -0.60 -20.99 -3.77
C VAL A 398 -1.16 -22.43 -3.73
N PRO A 399 -0.74 -23.32 -2.83
CA PRO A 399 -1.29 -24.67 -2.76
C PRO A 399 -2.78 -24.66 -2.41
N LEU A 400 -3.24 -23.79 -1.50
CA LEU A 400 -4.67 -23.69 -1.14
C LEU A 400 -5.53 -23.35 -2.36
N THR A 401 -5.13 -22.33 -3.13
CA THR A 401 -5.85 -21.94 -4.35
C THR A 401 -5.77 -23.01 -5.43
N THR A 402 -4.60 -23.65 -5.58
CA THR A 402 -4.40 -24.71 -6.58
C THR A 402 -5.31 -25.91 -6.32
N VAL A 403 -5.44 -26.35 -5.07
CA VAL A 403 -6.36 -27.46 -4.70
C VAL A 403 -7.79 -27.12 -5.09
N VAL A 404 -8.27 -25.92 -4.72
CA VAL A 404 -9.64 -25.49 -5.01
C VAL A 404 -9.87 -25.37 -6.53
N ALA A 405 -8.94 -24.72 -7.23
CA ALA A 405 -9.03 -24.51 -8.67
C ALA A 405 -8.99 -25.83 -9.45
N VAL A 406 -8.11 -26.77 -9.10
CA VAL A 406 -8.03 -28.09 -9.72
C VAL A 406 -9.32 -28.88 -9.48
N GLY A 407 -9.83 -28.87 -8.25
CA GLY A 407 -11.10 -29.51 -7.89
C GLY A 407 -12.27 -28.99 -8.74
N LEU A 408 -12.37 -27.67 -8.90
CA LEU A 408 -13.40 -27.06 -9.74
C LEU A 408 -13.20 -27.35 -11.23
N ALA A 409 -11.99 -27.15 -11.77
CA ALA A 409 -11.71 -27.32 -13.19
C ALA A 409 -11.91 -28.76 -13.68
N TRP A 410 -11.52 -29.76 -12.88
CA TRP A 410 -11.67 -31.17 -13.25
C TRP A 410 -13.05 -31.75 -12.97
N SER A 411 -13.84 -31.17 -12.07
CA SER A 411 -15.25 -31.57 -11.86
C SER A 411 -16.17 -31.28 -13.06
N GLY A 412 -15.72 -30.42 -13.99
CA GLY A 412 -16.40 -30.07 -15.23
C GLY A 412 -16.16 -31.02 -16.41
N ARG A 413 -15.07 -31.82 -16.39
CA ARG A 413 -14.80 -32.81 -17.45
C ARG A 413 -15.66 -34.05 -17.23
N SER A 414 -16.72 -34.21 -18.02
CA SER A 414 -17.41 -35.50 -18.14
C SER A 414 -16.39 -36.58 -18.53
N LYS A 415 -16.46 -37.76 -17.92
CA LYS A 415 -15.65 -38.91 -18.36
C LYS A 415 -15.86 -39.09 -19.87
N PRO A 416 -14.80 -39.31 -20.68
CA PRO A 416 -15.00 -39.81 -22.03
C PRO A 416 -15.82 -41.10 -21.90
N THR A 417 -16.97 -41.16 -22.56
CA THR A 417 -17.78 -42.38 -22.60
C THR A 417 -16.89 -43.50 -23.13
N PRO A 418 -16.63 -44.58 -22.38
CA PRO A 418 -15.87 -45.70 -22.91
C PRO A 418 -16.73 -46.39 -23.97
N GLY A 419 -16.28 -46.33 -25.22
CA GLY A 419 -16.82 -47.17 -26.30
C GLY A 419 -17.99 -46.57 -27.06
N VAL A 420 -17.67 -45.70 -28.02
CA VAL A 420 -18.13 -45.94 -29.38
C VAL A 420 -16.85 -46.03 -30.20
N ARG A 421 -16.45 -47.25 -30.58
CA ARG A 421 -15.60 -47.38 -31.77
C ARG A 421 -16.46 -46.81 -32.89
N ASP A 422 -16.09 -45.65 -33.43
CA ASP A 422 -16.58 -45.23 -34.74
C ASP A 422 -16.15 -46.31 -35.74
N VAL A 423 -17.04 -47.28 -35.99
CA VAL A 423 -16.87 -48.30 -37.02
C VAL A 423 -17.08 -47.68 -38.42
N ASP A 424 -17.58 -46.45 -38.51
CA ASP A 424 -17.89 -45.76 -39.77
C ASP A 424 -17.03 -44.53 -40.08
N ARG A 425 -15.89 -44.35 -39.41
CA ARG A 425 -14.92 -43.37 -39.91
C ARG A 425 -14.12 -44.03 -41.03
N PRO A 426 -14.17 -43.54 -42.29
CA PRO A 426 -13.29 -44.03 -43.34
C PRO A 426 -11.85 -43.92 -42.84
N ALA A 427 -11.08 -44.99 -43.02
CA ALA A 427 -9.67 -45.01 -42.65
C ALA A 427 -8.99 -43.71 -43.11
N PRO A 428 -8.15 -43.07 -42.28
CA PRO A 428 -7.39 -41.92 -42.74
C PRO A 428 -6.66 -42.35 -44.01
N VAL A 429 -6.95 -41.66 -45.12
CA VAL A 429 -6.17 -41.80 -46.35
C VAL A 429 -4.72 -41.65 -45.92
N ARG A 430 -3.94 -42.72 -46.09
CA ARG A 430 -2.48 -42.65 -45.99
C ARG A 430 -2.04 -41.59 -46.99
N SER A 431 -1.85 -40.36 -46.52
CA SER A 431 -1.02 -39.39 -47.21
C SER A 431 0.30 -40.11 -47.43
N ALA A 432 0.72 -40.18 -48.69
CA ALA A 432 2.03 -40.68 -49.06
C ALA A 432 3.08 -40.05 -48.14
N ALA A 433 4.04 -40.88 -47.71
CA ALA A 433 5.17 -40.42 -46.93
C ALA A 433 5.82 -39.21 -47.65
N PRO A 434 6.21 -38.15 -46.94
CA PRO A 434 7.03 -37.10 -47.52
C PRO A 434 8.30 -37.75 -48.06
N ALA A 435 8.69 -37.40 -49.29
CA ALA A 435 9.98 -37.80 -49.85
C ALA A 435 11.10 -37.44 -48.87
N PRO A 436 12.14 -38.27 -48.73
CA PRO A 436 13.25 -37.99 -47.84
C PRO A 436 13.88 -36.63 -48.19
N ALA A 437 14.12 -35.80 -47.18
CA ALA A 437 14.78 -34.52 -47.34
C ALA A 437 16.16 -34.72 -47.99
N PRO A 438 16.57 -33.85 -48.94
CA PRO A 438 17.91 -33.91 -49.50
C PRO A 438 18.95 -33.72 -48.39
N THR A 439 19.97 -34.56 -48.41
CA THR A 439 21.10 -34.56 -47.48
C THR A 439 21.71 -33.15 -47.42
N PRO A 440 21.94 -32.57 -46.22
CA PRO A 440 22.59 -31.27 -46.12
C PRO A 440 24.01 -31.36 -46.70
N ALA A 441 24.36 -30.39 -47.55
CA ALA A 441 25.69 -30.24 -48.11
C ALA A 441 26.75 -30.14 -46.98
N PRO A 442 27.95 -30.69 -47.17
CA PRO A 442 29.01 -30.64 -46.16
C PRO A 442 29.37 -29.19 -45.83
N ALA A 443 29.51 -28.91 -44.54
CA ALA A 443 29.90 -27.59 -44.04
C ALA A 443 31.24 -27.15 -44.66
N PRO A 444 31.39 -25.87 -45.06
CA PRO A 444 32.66 -25.37 -45.57
C PRO A 444 33.72 -25.44 -44.47
N ALA A 445 34.92 -25.87 -44.86
CA ALA A 445 36.07 -26.00 -43.97
C ALA A 445 36.39 -24.67 -43.26
N PRO A 446 36.86 -24.71 -42.00
CA PRO A 446 37.16 -23.49 -41.25
C PRO A 446 38.29 -22.73 -41.93
N VAL A 447 38.00 -21.50 -42.33
CA VAL A 447 39.00 -20.53 -42.81
C VAL A 447 39.94 -20.20 -41.66
N ARG A 448 41.20 -20.64 -41.75
CA ARG A 448 42.28 -20.20 -40.86
C ARG A 448 42.40 -18.68 -40.94
N ARG A 449 42.04 -17.98 -39.86
CA ARG A 449 42.42 -16.57 -39.69
C ARG A 449 43.94 -16.48 -39.49
N PRO A 450 44.65 -15.58 -40.17
CA PRO A 450 46.06 -15.33 -39.89
C PRO A 450 46.21 -14.72 -38.50
N ARG A 451 47.20 -15.22 -37.74
CA ARG A 451 47.62 -14.62 -36.46
C ARG A 451 48.11 -13.20 -36.72
N HIS A 452 47.49 -12.21 -36.08
CA HIS A 452 48.09 -10.90 -35.95
C HIS A 452 49.37 -11.04 -35.11
N ALA A 453 50.51 -10.64 -35.69
CA ALA A 453 51.73 -10.38 -34.97
C ALA A 453 51.52 -9.15 -34.07
N MET A 454 51.93 -9.25 -32.81
CA MET A 454 52.19 -8.08 -31.96
C MET A 454 53.42 -7.34 -32.51
N PRO A 455 53.41 -5.99 -32.54
CA PRO A 455 54.64 -5.22 -32.56
C PRO A 455 55.17 -5.03 -31.13
N ASP A 456 56.50 -5.01 -31.05
CA ASP A 456 57.33 -4.84 -29.85
C ASP A 456 57.05 -3.54 -29.06
#